data_AF-A0A7D5VN95-F1
#
_entry.id   AF-A0A7D5VN95-F1
#
_cell.length_a   1.000
_cell.length_b   1.000
_cell.length_c   1.000
_cell.angle_alpha   90.00
_cell.angle_beta   90.00
_cell.angle_gamma   90.00
#
_symmetry.space_group_name_H-M   'P 1'
#
loop_
_entity.id
_entity.type
_entity.pdbx_description
1 polymer ?
#
loop_
_entity_poly.entity_id
_entity_poly.type
_entity_poly.pdbx_seq_one_letter_code
_entity_poly.pdbx_strand_id
1 'polypeptide(L)'
;MDSALNGSWAAFGHGPTLVLNVVGRRVVLSGGGQRCEGTVAKEDGIHTIRLRCDDPRAKRTVGRVWGLTERAMTVDWEGYGADSFQHASGTVSRV
;
A
#
# COMPACT_ATOMS: atom_id res chain seq x y z
N MET A 1 -15.48 -6.12 2.79
CA MET A 1 -14.07 -5.73 2.64
C MET A 1 -13.26 -7.01 2.70
N ASP A 2 -12.30 -7.22 1.79
CA ASP A 2 -11.57 -8.49 1.74
C ASP A 2 -10.58 -8.52 2.91
N SER A 3 -10.71 -9.50 3.80
CA SER A 3 -9.87 -9.65 4.99
C SER A 3 -8.39 -9.75 4.63
N ALA A 4 -8.08 -10.31 3.47
CA ALA A 4 -6.74 -10.48 2.93
C ALA A 4 -5.98 -9.17 2.71
N LEU A 5 -6.64 -8.00 2.62
CA LEU A 5 -5.95 -6.71 2.47
C LEU A 5 -5.45 -6.15 3.81
N ASN A 6 -6.06 -6.55 4.93
CA ASN A 6 -5.65 -6.07 6.25
C ASN A 6 -4.25 -6.58 6.61
N GLY A 7 -3.44 -5.71 7.19
CA GLY A 7 -2.10 -6.05 7.61
C GLY A 7 -1.07 -4.97 7.28
N SER A 8 0.19 -5.31 7.51
CA SER A 8 1.32 -4.46 7.16
C SER A 8 2.00 -5.04 5.94
N TRP A 9 2.29 -4.18 4.98
CA TRP A 9 2.82 -4.55 3.68
C TRP A 9 4.08 -3.73 3.39
N ALA A 10 5.17 -4.40 3.00
CA ALA A 10 6.44 -3.75 2.71
C ALA A 10 6.76 -3.82 1.22
N ALA A 11 7.16 -2.70 0.63
CA ALA A 11 7.72 -2.65 -0.72
C ALA A 11 9.22 -2.35 -0.64
N PHE A 12 9.99 -3.18 -1.33
CA PHE A 12 11.44 -3.09 -1.44
C PHE A 12 11.81 -2.78 -2.89
N GLY A 13 12.61 -1.73 -3.11
CA GLY A 13 13.05 -1.33 -4.45
C GLY A 13 14.35 -0.52 -4.38
N HIS A 14 14.70 0.16 -5.46
CA HIS A 14 15.89 1.03 -5.51
C HIS A 14 15.76 2.32 -4.70
N GLY A 15 14.56 2.59 -4.16
CA GLY A 15 14.26 3.73 -3.30
C GLY A 15 14.13 3.33 -1.83
N PRO A 16 13.72 4.29 -0.98
CA PRO A 16 13.48 4.01 0.43
C PRO A 16 12.39 2.95 0.61
N THR A 17 12.56 2.07 1.59
CA THR A 17 11.54 1.08 1.96
C THR A 17 10.23 1.77 2.30
N LEU A 18 9.14 1.26 1.74
CA LEU A 18 7.79 1.73 2.02
C LEU A 18 7.04 0.69 2.82
N VAL A 19 6.19 1.17 3.72
CA VAL A 19 5.28 0.36 4.51
C VAL A 19 3.87 0.89 4.34
N LEU A 20 2.96 0.05 3.84
CA LEU A 20 1.54 0.30 3.75
C LEU A 20 0.83 -0.53 4.83
N ASN A 21 0.21 0.15 5.79
CA ASN A 21 -0.59 -0.46 6.84
C ASN A 21 -2.07 -0.29 6.52
N VAL A 22 -2.82 -1.40 6.56
CA VAL A 22 -4.25 -1.45 6.31
C VAL A 22 -4.95 -2.05 7.52
N VAL A 23 -5.86 -1.28 8.13
CA VAL A 23 -6.66 -1.71 9.29
C VAL A 23 -8.12 -1.35 9.05
N GLY A 24 -8.94 -2.36 8.78
CA GLY A 24 -10.26 -2.15 8.21
C GLY A 24 -10.13 -1.28 6.95
N ARG A 25 -10.90 -0.19 6.89
CA ARG A 25 -10.83 0.76 5.77
C ARG A 25 -9.67 1.76 5.84
N ARG A 26 -9.00 1.88 6.98
CA ARG A 26 -7.94 2.88 7.16
C ARG A 26 -6.65 2.40 6.51
N VAL A 27 -6.00 3.30 5.79
CA VAL A 27 -4.71 3.05 5.13
C VAL A 27 -3.71 4.11 5.57
N VAL A 28 -2.50 3.67 5.88
CA VAL A 28 -1.36 4.54 6.17
C VAL A 28 -0.16 4.05 5.36
N LEU A 29 0.40 4.94 4.53
CA LEU A 29 1.65 4.72 3.84
C LEU A 29 2.75 5.51 4.54
N SER A 30 3.88 4.88 4.80
CA SER A 30 5.04 5.51 5.42
C SER A 30 6.34 5.01 4.79
N GLY A 31 7.34 5.88 4.70
CA GLY A 31 8.65 5.55 4.14
C GLY A 31 9.21 6.72 3.32
N GLY A 32 10.52 6.76 3.14
CA GLY A 32 11.16 7.83 2.37
C GLY A 32 10.97 9.25 2.93
N GLY A 33 10.75 9.38 4.23
CA GLY A 33 10.50 10.66 4.90
C GLY A 33 9.08 11.21 4.74
N GLN A 34 8.18 10.46 4.10
CA GLN A 34 6.79 10.87 3.87
C GLN A 34 5.82 9.98 4.64
N ARG A 35 4.73 10.59 5.12
CA ARG A 35 3.57 9.89 5.68
C ARG A 35 2.33 10.31 4.91
N CYS A 36 1.54 9.33 4.52
CA CYS A 36 0.25 9.54 3.89
C CYS A 36 -0.81 8.70 4.60
N GLU A 37 -2.01 9.24 4.72
CA GLU A 37 -3.13 8.55 5.35
C GLU A 37 -4.41 8.72 4.54
N GLY A 38 -5.30 7.73 4.66
CA GLY A 38 -6.59 7.77 4.01
C GLY A 38 -7.30 6.44 4.11
N THR A 39 -7.94 6.02 3.01
CA THR A 39 -8.83 4.87 3.03
C THR A 39 -8.74 4.02 1.77
N VAL A 40 -9.25 2.80 1.87
CA VAL A 40 -9.48 1.92 0.73
C VAL A 40 -10.95 1.50 0.66
N ALA A 41 -11.48 1.47 -0.56
CA ALA A 41 -12.84 1.05 -0.88
C ALA A 41 -12.85 0.22 -2.17
N LYS A 42 -13.90 -0.57 -2.40
CA LYS A 42 -14.11 -1.24 -3.70
C LYS A 42 -14.85 -0.29 -4.64
N GLU A 43 -14.28 -0.05 -5.82
CA GLU A 43 -14.85 0.72 -6.92
C GLU A 43 -14.80 -0.14 -8.16
N ASP A 44 -15.96 -0.38 -8.80
CA ASP A 44 -16.09 -1.26 -9.95
C ASP A 44 -15.42 -2.63 -9.77
N GLY A 45 -15.49 -3.17 -8.54
CA GLY A 45 -14.93 -4.46 -8.17
C GLY A 45 -13.44 -4.45 -7.79
N ILE A 46 -12.75 -3.32 -7.93
CA ILE A 46 -11.31 -3.16 -7.67
C ILE A 46 -11.12 -2.40 -6.36
N HIS A 47 -10.15 -2.80 -5.53
CA HIS A 47 -9.80 -1.99 -4.35
C HIS A 47 -9.02 -0.75 -4.77
N THR A 48 -9.54 0.43 -4.46
CA THR A 48 -8.93 1.73 -4.69
C THR A 48 -8.54 2.37 -3.37
N ILE A 49 -7.24 2.62 -3.21
CA ILE A 49 -6.64 3.36 -2.10
C ILE A 49 -6.64 4.84 -2.46
N ARG A 50 -7.09 5.69 -1.54
CA ARG A 50 -6.96 7.15 -1.62
C ARG A 50 -6.29 7.68 -0.37
N LEU A 51 -5.19 8.42 -0.55
CA LEU A 51 -4.34 8.96 0.49
C LEU A 51 -4.18 10.46 0.33
N ARG A 52 -4.05 11.13 1.47
CA ARG A 52 -3.53 12.48 1.60
C ARG A 52 -2.16 12.40 2.25
N CYS A 53 -1.19 13.11 1.69
CA CYS A 53 0.18 13.15 2.19
C CYS A 53 0.49 14.54 2.76
N ASP A 54 1.43 14.60 3.71
CA ASP A 54 1.94 15.88 4.23
C ASP A 54 2.73 16.65 3.16
N ASP A 55 3.40 15.94 2.26
CA ASP A 55 4.06 16.53 1.09
C ASP A 55 3.06 16.66 -0.08
N PRO A 56 2.73 17.89 -0.54
CA PRO A 56 1.82 18.11 -1.66
C PRO A 56 2.36 17.61 -3.00
N ARG A 57 3.66 17.28 -3.11
CA ARG A 57 4.29 16.71 -4.30
C ARG A 57 4.25 15.18 -4.33
N ALA A 58 3.80 14.54 -3.24
CA ALA A 58 3.71 13.10 -3.16
C ALA A 58 2.82 12.54 -4.28
N LYS A 59 3.29 11.45 -4.89
CA LYS A 59 2.64 10.84 -6.06
C LYS A 59 1.77 9.64 -5.72
N ARG A 60 1.97 9.05 -4.54
CA ARG A 60 1.25 7.87 -4.05
C ARG A 60 -0.05 8.29 -3.35
N THR A 61 -0.98 8.88 -4.11
CA THR A 61 -2.23 9.43 -3.56
C THR A 61 -3.46 8.66 -4.00
N VAL A 62 -3.52 8.14 -5.22
CA VAL A 62 -4.62 7.28 -5.69
C VAL A 62 -4.01 6.01 -6.29
N GLY A 63 -4.35 4.84 -5.75
CA GLY A 63 -3.74 3.58 -6.13
C GLY A 63 -4.73 2.44 -6.24
N ARG A 64 -4.64 1.64 -7.30
CA ARG A 64 -5.48 0.45 -7.52
C ARG A 64 -4.73 -0.81 -7.13
N VAL A 65 -5.37 -1.70 -6.38
CA VAL A 65 -4.75 -2.94 -5.92
C VAL A 65 -4.98 -4.06 -6.92
N TRP A 66 -3.88 -4.70 -7.32
CA TRP A 66 -3.84 -5.84 -8.23
C TRP A 66 -3.13 -7.03 -7.59
N GLY A 67 -3.46 -8.24 -8.06
CA GLY A 67 -2.76 -9.46 -7.66
C GLY A 67 -2.78 -9.73 -6.15
N LEU A 68 -3.83 -9.27 -5.44
CA LEU A 68 -3.95 -9.46 -4.01
C LEU A 68 -4.01 -10.95 -3.66
N THR A 69 -3.07 -11.37 -2.84
CA THR A 69 -3.00 -12.68 -2.20
C THR A 69 -2.73 -12.48 -0.71
N GLU A 70 -2.63 -13.56 0.06
CA GLU A 70 -2.26 -13.48 1.49
C GLU A 70 -0.82 -12.96 1.72
N ARG A 71 0.03 -12.94 0.69
CA ARG A 71 1.47 -12.66 0.82
C ARG A 71 1.96 -11.51 -0.03
N ALA A 72 1.24 -11.16 -1.09
CA ALA A 72 1.67 -10.15 -2.03
C ALA A 72 0.49 -9.37 -2.59
N MET A 73 0.76 -8.13 -2.99
CA MET A 73 -0.10 -7.32 -3.82
C MET A 73 0.74 -6.31 -4.61
N THR A 74 0.17 -5.78 -5.67
CA THR A 74 0.71 -4.64 -6.40
C THR A 74 -0.25 -3.46 -6.26
N VAL A 75 0.27 -2.28 -5.94
CA VAL A 75 -0.52 -1.04 -5.98
C VAL A 75 -0.05 -0.21 -7.16
N ASP A 76 -0.93 -0.03 -8.14
CA ASP A 76 -0.71 0.81 -9.31
C ASP A 76 -1.20 2.23 -9.03
N TRP A 77 -0.26 3.16 -8.85
CA TRP A 77 -0.52 4.56 -8.51
C TRP A 77 -0.72 5.40 -9.77
N GLU A 78 -1.82 6.15 -9.81
CA GLU A 78 -2.19 6.98 -10.96
C GLU A 78 -1.09 8.00 -11.29
N GLY A 79 -0.59 7.96 -12.53
CA GLY A 79 0.45 8.87 -13.01
C GLY A 79 1.83 8.68 -12.39
N TYR A 80 2.07 7.61 -11.64
CA TYR A 80 3.36 7.32 -10.99
C TYR A 80 3.88 5.92 -11.29
N GLY A 81 2.98 4.94 -11.49
CA GLY A 81 3.33 3.55 -11.74
C GLY A 81 3.15 2.68 -10.49
N ALA A 82 3.72 1.48 -10.51
CA ALA A 82 3.38 0.44 -9.55
C ALA A 82 4.45 0.18 -8.49
N ASP A 83 4.02 -0.05 -7.24
CA ASP A 83 4.84 -0.64 -6.20
C ASP A 83 4.37 -2.08 -5.91
N SER A 84 5.30 -3.03 -5.84
CA SER A 84 5.03 -4.40 -5.41
C SER A 84 5.28 -4.53 -3.91
N PHE A 85 4.25 -4.97 -3.20
CA PHE A 85 4.25 -5.12 -1.75
C PHE A 85 4.21 -6.60 -1.34
N GLN A 86 4.94 -6.92 -0.27
CA GLN A 86 4.91 -8.21 0.39
C GLN A 86 4.32 -8.05 1.80
N HIS A 87 3.51 -9.02 2.22
CA HIS A 87 2.94 -8.99 3.56
C HIS A 87 4.02 -9.22 4.61
N ALA A 88 4.05 -8.38 5.65
CA ALA A 88 5.10 -8.38 6.67
C ALA A 88 5.16 -9.68 7.49
N SER A 89 4.04 -10.42 7.63
CA SER A 89 4.06 -11.75 8.28
C SER A 89 4.79 -12.82 7.46
N GLY A 90 5.02 -12.58 6.16
CA GLY A 90 5.91 -13.40 5.33
C GLY A 90 7.39 -13.01 5.47
N THR A 91 7.68 -11.88 6.11
CA THR A 91 9.02 -11.34 6.37
C THR A 91 9.54 -11.70 7.77
N VAL A 92 8.97 -12.73 8.42
CA VAL A 92 9.56 -13.29 9.63
C VAL A 92 10.96 -13.77 9.27
N SER A 93 11.95 -13.03 9.74
CA SER A 93 13.36 -13.38 9.60
C SER A 93 13.56 -14.79 10.12
N ARG A 94 14.12 -15.67 9.28
CA ARG A 94 14.99 -16.72 9.76
C ARG A 94 16.11 -16.02 10.55
N VAL A 95 16.02 -16.07 11.87
CA VAL A 95 17.14 -15.88 12.81
C VAL A 95 17.02 -16.97 13.85
#